data_AF-A0A956X0D4-F1
#
_entry.id   AF-A0A956X0D4-F1
#
_cell.length_a   1.000
_cell.length_b   1.000
_cell.length_c   1.000
_cell.angle_alpha   90.00
_cell.angle_beta   90.00
_cell.angle_gamma   90.00
#
_symmetry.space_group_name_H-M   'P 1'
#
loop_
_entity.id
_entity.type
_entity.pdbx_description
1 polymer ?
#
loop_
_entity_poly.entity_id
_entity_poly.type
_entity_poly.pdbx_seq_one_letter_code
_entity_poly.pdbx_strand_id
1 'polypeptide(L)'
;MIQSIAAVFTAFGLSTSAGLNAYLPLLIVALTAKYTDLITLQAPFDALTNPWVIAVLVVLLIIEVVADKVPLVDHANDVIQTIIRPAAGAILFAG
;
A
#
# COMPACT_ATOMS: atom_id res chain seq x y z
N MET A 1 19.99 -1.68 20.43
CA MET A 1 18.70 -0.95 20.57
C MET A 1 18.57 0.20 19.58
N ILE A 2 19.48 1.19 19.52
CA ILE A 2 19.34 2.36 18.62
C ILE A 2 19.39 1.98 17.12
N GLN A 3 20.16 0.95 16.75
CA GLN A 3 20.28 0.49 15.36
C GLN A 3 18.99 -0.15 14.81
N SER A 4 18.17 -0.77 15.65
CA SER A 4 16.96 -1.48 15.23
C SER A 4 15.84 -0.51 14.81
N ILE A 5 15.71 0.60 15.52
CA ILE A 5 14.77 1.68 15.18
C ILE A 5 15.16 2.30 13.84
N ALA A 6 16.44 2.64 13.65
CA ALA A 6 16.93 3.20 12.39
C ALA A 6 16.72 2.24 11.21
N ALA A 7 16.89 0.93 11.40
CA ALA A 7 16.65 -0.08 10.37
C ALA A 7 15.17 -0.15 9.96
N VAL A 8 14.24 -0.08 10.93
CA VAL A 8 12.80 -0.03 10.66
C VAL A 8 12.45 1.25 9.89
N PHE A 9 12.87 2.43 10.36
CA PHE A 9 12.62 3.68 9.65
C PHE A 9 13.23 3.70 8.24
N THR A 10 14.41 3.12 8.07
CA THR A 10 15.02 2.94 6.74
C THR A 10 14.19 2.00 5.87
N ALA A 11 13.70 0.87 6.39
CA ALA A 11 12.84 -0.04 5.64
C ALA A 11 11.52 0.62 5.22
N PHE A 12 10.90 1.42 6.09
CA PHE A 12 9.72 2.22 5.75
C PHE A 12 10.03 3.29 4.71
N GLY A 13 11.13 4.03 4.87
CA GLY A 13 11.57 5.06 3.91
C GLY A 13 11.87 4.47 2.53
N LEU A 14 12.54 3.33 2.47
CA LEU A 14 12.82 2.61 1.22
C LEU A 14 11.54 2.06 0.57
N SER A 15 10.55 1.62 1.36
CA SER A 15 9.23 1.22 0.83
C SER A 15 8.56 2.39 0.12
N THR A 16 8.51 3.55 0.78
CA THR A 16 7.91 4.76 0.20
C THR A 16 8.66 5.25 -1.04
N SER A 17 9.99 5.07 -1.13
CA SER A 17 10.76 5.44 -2.34
C SER A 17 10.67 4.39 -3.46
N ALA A 18 10.38 3.13 -3.13
CA ALA A 18 10.15 2.06 -4.11
C ALA A 18 8.72 2.07 -4.69
N GLY A 19 7.88 3.03 -4.27
CA GLY A 19 6.47 3.13 -4.68
C GLY A 19 5.56 2.11 -4.00
N LEU A 20 6.00 1.51 -2.89
CA LEU A 20 5.36 0.38 -2.24
C LEU A 20 4.88 0.81 -0.84
N ASN A 21 3.62 0.57 -0.49
CA ASN A 21 3.10 1.05 0.80
C ASN A 21 3.73 0.31 1.98
N ALA A 22 3.66 0.96 3.13
CA ALA A 22 4.18 0.54 4.41
C ALA A 22 3.74 -0.87 4.88
N TYR A 23 2.68 -1.45 4.32
CA TYR A 23 2.18 -2.76 4.75
C TYR A 23 3.13 -3.91 4.43
N LEU A 24 3.77 -3.92 3.26
CA LEU A 24 4.68 -5.02 2.90
C LEU A 24 5.94 -5.07 3.80
N PRO A 25 6.67 -3.96 4.05
CA PRO A 25 7.77 -3.96 5.00
C PRO A 25 7.34 -4.37 6.41
N LEU A 26 6.19 -3.88 6.89
CA LEU A 26 5.65 -4.24 8.19
C LEU A 26 5.36 -5.73 8.31
N LEU A 27 4.78 -6.32 7.27
CA LEU A 27 4.50 -7.75 7.23
C LEU A 27 5.79 -8.58 7.24
N ILE A 28 6.83 -8.16 6.50
CA ILE A 28 8.14 -8.83 6.50
C ILE A 28 8.76 -8.77 7.90
N VAL A 29 8.76 -7.61 8.57
CA VAL A 29 9.26 -7.46 9.93
C VAL A 29 8.47 -8.34 10.91
N ALA A 30 7.14 -8.35 10.81
CA ALA A 30 6.27 -9.14 11.66
C ALA A 30 6.52 -10.65 11.52
N LEU A 31 6.65 -11.15 10.28
CA LEU A 31 6.92 -12.56 10.00
C LEU A 31 8.34 -12.96 10.44
N THR A 32 9.33 -12.11 10.15
CA THR A 32 10.72 -12.34 10.55
C THR A 32 10.82 -12.45 12.06
N ALA A 33 10.23 -11.52 12.80
CA ALA A 33 10.27 -11.54 14.25
C ALA A 33 9.44 -12.64 14.91
N LYS A 34 8.41 -13.16 14.22
CA LYS A 34 7.57 -14.23 14.74
C LYS A 34 8.19 -15.61 14.56
N TYR A 35 8.83 -15.84 13.41
CA TYR A 35 9.31 -17.16 13.01
C TYR A 35 10.82 -17.31 13.07
N THR A 36 11.56 -16.23 13.36
CA THR A 36 13.02 -16.25 13.49
C THR A 36 13.47 -15.43 14.69
N ASP A 37 14.65 -15.74 15.22
CA ASP A 37 15.29 -14.97 16.30
C ASP A 37 16.14 -13.79 15.79
N LEU A 38 16.02 -13.44 14.51
CA LEU A 38 16.83 -12.39 13.89
C LEU A 38 16.45 -10.99 14.40
N ILE A 39 15.18 -10.80 14.81
CA ILE A 39 14.64 -9.52 15.23
C ILE A 39 13.75 -9.72 16.46
N THR A 40 14.13 -9.09 17.57
CA THR A 40 13.29 -9.01 18.77
C THR A 40 12.61 -7.64 18.84
N LEU A 41 11.27 -7.61 18.82
CA LEU A 41 10.52 -6.35 18.98
C LEU A 41 10.23 -6.07 20.45
N GLN A 42 10.39 -4.81 20.83
CA GLN A 42 10.00 -4.29 22.13
C GLN A 42 8.60 -3.67 22.06
N ALA A 43 7.93 -3.59 23.20
CA ALA A 43 6.63 -2.92 23.30
C ALA A 43 6.71 -1.46 22.79
N PRO A 44 5.72 -0.98 22.03
CA PRO A 44 4.46 -1.64 21.65
C PRO A 44 4.51 -2.46 20.35
N PHE A 45 5.69 -2.57 19.72
CA PHE A 45 5.82 -3.22 18.41
C PHE A 45 5.81 -4.75 18.48
N ASP A 46 5.97 -5.32 19.66
CA ASP A 46 5.78 -6.76 19.93
C ASP A 46 4.39 -7.25 19.48
N ALA A 47 3.39 -6.37 19.48
CA ALA A 47 2.06 -6.62 18.92
C ALA A 47 2.08 -7.08 17.45
N LEU A 48 3.10 -6.71 16.66
CA LEU A 48 3.26 -7.18 15.28
C LEU A 48 3.41 -8.69 15.17
N THR A 49 3.89 -9.38 16.21
CA THR A 49 3.99 -10.85 16.21
C THR A 49 2.63 -11.54 16.46
N ASN A 50 1.60 -10.79 16.87
CA ASN A 50 0.26 -11.31 17.08
C ASN A 50 -0.33 -11.83 15.76
N PRO A 51 -0.80 -13.09 15.69
CA PRO A 51 -1.41 -13.66 14.48
C PRO A 51 -2.50 -12.78 13.86
N TRP A 52 -3.31 -12.11 14.68
CA TRP A 52 -4.38 -11.22 14.21
C TRP A 52 -3.84 -9.97 13.52
N VAL A 53 -2.76 -9.39 14.04
CA VAL A 53 -2.12 -8.21 13.43
C VAL A 53 -1.49 -8.58 12.09
N ILE A 54 -0.83 -9.74 12.01
CA ILE A 54 -0.28 -10.28 10.76
C ILE A 54 -1.40 -10.52 9.73
N ALA A 55 -2.52 -11.11 10.15
CA ALA A 55 -3.67 -11.33 9.26
C ALA A 55 -4.22 -10.01 8.70
N VAL A 56 -4.35 -8.97 9.54
CA VAL A 56 -4.75 -7.64 9.09
C VAL A 56 -3.75 -7.05 8.09
N LEU A 57 -2.44 -7.15 8.35
CA LEU A 57 -1.40 -6.68 7.43
C LEU A 57 -1.47 -7.39 6.07
N VAL A 58 -1.73 -8.71 6.06
CA VAL A 58 -1.94 -9.47 4.83
C VAL A 58 -3.18 -8.98 4.07
N VAL A 59 -4.29 -8.77 4.77
CA VAL A 59 -5.53 -8.27 4.14
C VAL A 59 -5.32 -6.87 3.55
N LEU A 60 -4.69 -5.96 4.29
CA LEU A 60 -4.39 -4.61 3.82
C LEU A 60 -3.47 -4.63 2.58
N LEU A 61 -2.44 -5.48 2.60
CA LEU A 61 -1.56 -5.68 1.45
C LEU A 61 -2.33 -6.22 0.24
N ILE A 62 -3.24 -7.18 0.42
CA ILE A 62 -4.07 -7.69 -0.68
C ILE A 62 -4.96 -6.58 -1.24
N ILE A 63 -5.65 -5.82 -0.37
CA ILE A 63 -6.50 -4.70 -0.78
C ILE A 63 -5.71 -3.70 -1.61
N GLU A 64 -4.50 -3.37 -1.17
CA GLU A 64 -3.64 -2.45 -1.89
C GLU A 64 -3.19 -2.98 -3.24
N VAL A 65 -2.68 -4.22 -3.30
CA VAL A 65 -2.27 -4.81 -4.57
C VAL A 65 -3.46 -4.87 -5.53
N VAL A 66 -4.67 -5.10 -5.03
CA VAL A 66 -5.90 -5.02 -5.82
C VAL A 66 -6.18 -3.57 -6.23
N ALA A 67 -6.10 -2.60 -5.32
CA ALA A 67 -6.38 -1.20 -5.59
C ALA A 67 -5.44 -0.61 -6.65
N ASP A 68 -4.13 -0.87 -6.56
CA ASP A 68 -3.13 -0.49 -7.57
C ASP A 68 -3.40 -1.15 -8.94
N LYS A 69 -4.05 -2.32 -8.92
CA LYS A 69 -4.45 -3.08 -10.11
C LYS A 69 -5.87 -2.75 -10.58
N VAL A 70 -6.58 -1.80 -9.96
CA VAL A 70 -7.86 -1.27 -10.45
C VAL A 70 -7.70 0.16 -11.03
N PRO A 71 -6.88 0.37 -12.08
CA PRO A 71 -7.03 1.49 -13.00
C PRO A 71 -8.23 1.31 -13.96
N LEU A 72 -9.02 0.24 -13.81
CA LEU A 72 -10.13 -0.11 -14.71
C LEU A 72 -11.32 0.88 -14.63
N VAL A 73 -11.50 1.53 -13.48
CA VAL A 73 -12.50 2.60 -13.32
C VAL A 73 -12.12 3.83 -14.13
N ASP A 74 -10.82 4.18 -14.18
CA ASP A 74 -10.33 5.28 -15.01
C ASP A 74 -10.49 4.98 -16.50
N HIS A 75 -10.21 3.76 -16.96
CA HIS A 75 -10.44 3.39 -18.37
C HIS A 75 -11.92 3.43 -18.77
N ALA A 76 -12.84 2.96 -17.92
CA ALA A 76 -14.28 3.01 -18.22
C ALA A 76 -14.80 4.46 -18.28
N ASN A 77 -14.34 5.30 -17.34
CA ASN A 77 -14.71 6.71 -17.29
C ASN A 77 -14.09 7.53 -18.43
N ASP A 78 -12.83 7.24 -18.81
CA ASP A 78 -12.17 7.88 -19.95
C ASP A 78 -12.85 7.54 -21.27
N VAL A 79 -13.28 6.29 -21.49
CA VAL A 79 -14.03 5.89 -22.68
C VAL A 79 -15.36 6.64 -22.77
N ILE A 80 -16.09 6.75 -21.66
CA ILE A 80 -17.36 7.49 -21.60
C ILE A 80 -17.13 8.98 -21.85
N GLN A 81 -16.14 9.59 -21.22
CA GLN A 81 -15.84 11.02 -21.38
C GLN A 81 -15.25 11.38 -22.75
N THR A 82 -14.60 10.42 -23.44
CA THR A 82 -14.14 10.60 -24.83
C THR A 82 -15.32 10.84 -25.78
N ILE A 83 -16.52 10.36 -25.46
CA ILE A 83 -17.74 10.58 -26.26
C ILE A 83 -18.49 11.84 -25.79
N ILE A 84 -18.57 12.05 -24.48
CA ILE A 84 -19.36 13.16 -23.91
C ILE A 84 -18.67 14.52 -24.13
N ARG A 85 -17.33 14.60 -24.04
CA ARG A 85 -16.59 15.86 -24.14
C ARG A 85 -16.65 16.51 -25.54
N PRO A 86 -16.51 15.78 -26.67
CA PRO A 86 -16.70 16.37 -27.99
C PRO A 86 -18.12 16.87 -28.22
N ALA A 87 -19.13 16.16 -27.70
CA ALA A 87 -20.53 16.58 -27.81
C ALA A 87 -20.81 17.85 -27.01
N ALA A 88 -20.31 17.95 -25.77
CA ALA A 88 -20.40 19.17 -24.97
C ALA A 88 -19.63 20.34 -25.61
N GLY A 89 -18.45 20.09 -26.19
CA GLY A 89 -17.69 21.07 -26.95
C GLY A 89 -18.42 21.57 -28.20
N ALA A 90 -19.09 20.67 -28.93
CA ALA A 90 -19.91 21.04 -30.09
C ALA A 90 -21.11 21.91 -29.71
N ILE A 91 -21.76 21.63 -28.57
CA ILE A 91 -22.89 22.43 -28.06
C ILE A 91 -22.42 23.82 -27.62
N LEU A 92 -21.27 23.91 -26.94
CA LEU A 92 -20.72 25.20 -26.49
C LEU A 92 -20.23 26.08 -27.65
N PHE A 93 -19.74 25.49 -28.75
CA PHE A 93 -19.31 26.24 -29.94
C PHE A 93 -20.43 26.53 -30.95
N ALA A 94 -21.57 25.83 -30.85
CA ALA A 94 -22.74 26.08 -31.68
C ALA A 94 -23.70 27.14 -31.10
N GLY A 95 -23.40 27.64 -29.89
CA GLY A 95 -24.11 28.74 -29.23
C GLY A 95 -23.46 30.10 -29.46
#